data_AF-A0A3D3CG73-F1
#
_entry.id   AF-A0A3D3CG73-F1
#
_cell.length_a   1.000
_cell.length_b   1.000
_cell.length_c   1.000
_cell.angle_alpha   90.00
_cell.angle_beta   90.00
_cell.angle_gamma   90.00
#
_symmetry.space_group_name_H-M   'P 1'
#
loop_
_entity.id
_entity.type
_entity.pdbx_description
1 polymer ?
#
loop_
_entity_poly.entity_id
_entity_poly.type
_entity_poly.pdbx_seq_one_letter_code
_entity_poly.pdbx_strand_id
1 'polypeptide(L)'
;CSCLKDSYVGLCGENRDMALLAGVPVVSSQERSDEEIAQTIRSSRLVVDALLGIGSRGEPKGEVARLIGLASCAPSIISLDIPSGVDPRTGAIPGRLIAAAMTLTMIAPKSGLALSPGRGAAGLVRTVDIGY
;
A
#
# COMPACT_ATOMS: atom_id res chain seq x y z
N CYS A 1 6.98 9.30 1.57
CA CYS A 1 7.51 9.02 0.22
C CYS A 1 6.54 9.59 -0.79
N SER A 2 7.02 10.45 -1.70
CA SER A 2 6.27 10.82 -2.90
C SER A 2 6.43 9.69 -3.94
N CYS A 3 5.37 9.30 -4.63
CA CYS A 3 5.44 8.27 -5.67
C CYS A 3 5.98 8.80 -7.02
N LEU A 4 6.79 9.86 -7.03
CA LEU A 4 7.32 10.45 -8.28
C LEU A 4 8.52 9.65 -8.77
N LYS A 5 8.62 9.46 -10.09
CA LYS A 5 9.61 8.62 -10.80
C LYS A 5 11.06 8.81 -10.31
N ASP A 6 11.43 10.05 -9.99
CA ASP A 6 12.80 10.44 -9.57
C ASP A 6 12.91 10.87 -8.10
N SER A 7 11.93 10.51 -7.25
CA SER A 7 11.86 10.99 -5.86
C SER A 7 12.18 9.95 -4.79
N TYR A 8 12.48 8.71 -5.19
CA TYR A 8 12.86 7.66 -4.25
C TYR A 8 14.30 7.90 -3.77
N VAL A 9 14.44 8.28 -2.50
CA VAL A 9 15.73 8.50 -1.83
C VAL A 9 15.85 7.59 -0.61
N GLY A 10 17.09 7.38 -0.15
CA GLY A 10 17.40 6.49 0.96
C GLY A 10 16.99 5.03 0.68
N LEU A 11 16.56 4.33 1.74
CA LEU A 11 16.24 2.89 1.68
C LEU A 11 15.20 2.53 0.60
N CYS A 12 14.24 3.40 0.30
CA CYS A 12 13.28 3.15 -0.78
C CYS A 12 13.95 3.11 -2.16
N GLY A 13 14.87 4.05 -2.43
CA GLY A 13 15.62 4.10 -3.68
C GLY A 13 16.57 2.91 -3.79
N GLU A 14 17.32 2.64 -2.72
CA GLU A 14 18.25 1.49 -2.65
C GLU A 14 17.53 0.16 -2.89
N ASN A 15 16.39 -0.07 -2.24
CA ASN A 15 15.62 -1.31 -2.42
C ASN A 15 15.01 -1.43 -3.82
N ARG A 16 14.59 -0.32 -4.44
CA ARG A 16 14.14 -0.33 -5.84
C ARG A 16 15.27 -0.71 -6.78
N ASP A 17 16.45 -0.14 -6.57
CA ASP A 17 17.62 -0.40 -7.41
C ASP A 17 18.09 -1.86 -7.26
N MET A 18 18.05 -2.40 -6.04
CA MET A 18 18.27 -3.83 -5.78
C MET A 18 17.23 -4.72 -6.48
N ALA A 19 15.95 -4.34 -6.49
CA ALA A 19 14.92 -5.09 -7.21
C ALA A 19 15.18 -5.10 -8.73
N LEU A 20 15.58 -3.96 -9.30
CA LEU A 20 15.99 -3.86 -10.71
C LEU A 20 17.20 -4.75 -11.01
N LEU A 21 18.23 -4.73 -10.17
CA LEU A 21 19.41 -5.59 -10.31
C LEU A 21 19.06 -7.09 -10.21
N ALA A 22 18.05 -7.43 -9.41
CA ALA A 22 17.52 -8.79 -9.31
C ALA A 22 16.60 -9.19 -10.48
N GLY A 23 16.40 -8.31 -11.47
CA GLY A 23 15.56 -8.57 -12.65
C GLY A 23 14.06 -8.44 -12.38
N VAL A 24 13.65 -7.84 -11.25
CA VAL A 24 12.24 -7.56 -10.98
C VAL A 24 11.78 -6.41 -11.89
N PRO A 25 10.73 -6.59 -12.70
CA PRO A 25 10.19 -5.51 -13.52
C PRO A 25 9.67 -4.38 -12.63
N VAL A 26 10.23 -3.18 -12.76
CA VAL A 26 9.74 -1.97 -12.11
C VAL A 26 9.25 -1.01 -13.18
N VAL A 27 8.00 -0.56 -13.03
CA VAL A 27 7.34 0.36 -13.96
C VAL A 27 6.81 1.56 -13.20
N SER A 28 6.91 2.74 -13.80
CA SER A 28 6.30 3.95 -13.25
C SER A 28 4.82 3.98 -13.64
N SER A 29 3.96 4.15 -12.65
CA SER A 29 2.52 4.22 -12.86
C SER A 29 2.09 5.48 -13.62
N GLN A 30 2.88 6.55 -13.59
CA GLN A 30 2.64 7.77 -14.38
C GLN A 30 2.87 7.59 -15.88
N GLU A 31 3.57 6.54 -16.28
CA GLU A 31 3.86 6.20 -17.68
C GLU A 31 2.87 5.19 -18.25
N ARG A 32 1.81 4.89 -17.50
CA ARG A 32 0.78 3.92 -17.88
C ARG A 32 -0.59 4.56 -17.71
N SER A 33 -1.47 4.22 -18.63
CA SER A 33 -2.88 4.55 -18.52
C SER A 33 -3.54 3.80 -17.36
N ASP A 34 -4.65 4.34 -16.87
CA ASP A 34 -5.48 3.69 -15.86
C ASP A 34 -5.93 2.29 -16.30
N GLU A 35 -6.23 2.10 -17.59
CA GLU A 35 -6.66 0.81 -18.14
C GLU A 35 -5.52 -0.22 -18.15
N GLU A 36 -4.30 0.14 -18.53
CA GLU A 36 -3.15 -0.78 -18.48
C GLU A 36 -2.85 -1.25 -17.05
N ILE A 37 -2.96 -0.34 -16.08
CA ILE A 37 -2.77 -0.67 -14.66
C ILE A 37 -3.92 -1.56 -14.18
N ALA A 38 -5.17 -1.19 -14.47
CA ALA A 38 -6.34 -1.98 -14.09
C ALA A 38 -6.30 -3.38 -14.70
N GLN A 39 -5.90 -3.52 -15.96
CA GLN A 39 -5.73 -4.82 -16.60
C GLN A 39 -4.64 -5.66 -15.92
N THR A 40 -3.52 -5.05 -15.52
CA THR A 40 -2.46 -5.71 -14.76
C THR A 40 -2.94 -6.18 -13.39
N ILE A 41 -3.73 -5.35 -12.70
CA ILE A 41 -4.33 -5.70 -11.41
C ILE A 41 -5.32 -6.86 -11.57
N ARG A 42 -6.22 -6.80 -12.56
CA ARG A 42 -7.22 -7.84 -12.83
C ARG A 42 -6.59 -9.18 -13.21
N SER A 43 -5.46 -9.16 -13.92
CA SER A 43 -4.72 -10.38 -14.29
C SER A 43 -3.83 -10.92 -13.17
N SER A 44 -3.64 -10.16 -12.08
CA SER A 44 -2.84 -10.57 -10.93
C SER A 44 -3.66 -11.43 -9.97
N ARG A 45 -3.04 -12.48 -9.44
CA ARG A 45 -3.69 -13.32 -8.40
C ARG A 45 -3.74 -12.65 -7.03
N LEU A 46 -2.83 -11.70 -6.80
CA LEU A 46 -2.66 -10.98 -5.54
C LEU A 46 -2.01 -9.62 -5.82
N VAL A 47 -2.51 -8.58 -5.15
CA VAL A 47 -1.87 -7.26 -5.09
C VAL A 47 -1.31 -7.05 -3.69
N VAL A 48 -0.10 -6.49 -3.62
CA VAL A 48 0.50 -6.06 -2.35
C VAL A 48 0.39 -4.55 -2.26
N ASP A 49 -0.33 -4.08 -1.26
CA ASP A 49 -0.44 -2.67 -0.92
C ASP A 49 0.72 -2.27 0.00
N ALA A 50 1.64 -1.48 -0.55
CA ALA A 50 2.76 -0.86 0.15
C ALA A 50 2.85 0.64 -0.19
N LEU A 51 1.72 1.28 -0.53
CA LEU A 51 1.70 2.68 -0.96
C LEU A 51 1.91 3.64 0.22
N LEU A 52 1.31 3.33 1.38
CA LEU A 52 1.36 4.12 2.60
C LEU A 52 1.60 3.22 3.82
N GLY A 53 2.26 3.77 4.84
CA GLY A 53 2.54 3.08 6.12
C GLY A 53 2.21 3.97 7.32
N ILE A 54 2.80 3.68 8.48
CA ILE A 54 2.60 4.39 9.75
C ILE A 54 2.86 5.91 9.69
N GLY A 55 3.68 6.35 8.73
CA GLY A 55 3.97 7.77 8.49
C GLY A 55 2.83 8.52 7.78
N SER A 56 1.80 7.83 7.27
CA SER A 56 0.70 8.44 6.53
C SER A 56 -0.16 9.36 7.42
N ARG A 57 -0.71 10.41 6.81
CA ARG A 57 -1.52 11.43 7.49
C ARG A 57 -2.61 11.93 6.56
N GLY A 58 -3.85 11.97 7.06
CA GLY A 58 -4.99 12.52 6.33
C GLY A 58 -5.34 11.73 5.06
N GLU A 59 -6.11 12.37 4.19
CA GLU A 59 -6.58 11.77 2.94
C GLU A 59 -5.43 11.49 1.96
N PRO A 60 -5.36 10.30 1.32
CA PRO A 60 -4.46 10.04 0.21
C PRO A 60 -4.67 11.06 -0.92
N LYS A 61 -3.58 11.50 -1.56
CA LYS A 61 -3.62 12.52 -2.63
C LYS A 61 -2.84 12.09 -3.86
N GLY A 62 -3.16 12.72 -4.99
CA GLY A 62 -2.44 12.58 -6.26
C GLY A 62 -2.34 11.12 -6.68
N GLU A 63 -1.12 10.70 -7.03
CA GLU A 63 -0.87 9.36 -7.58
C GLU A 63 -1.26 8.22 -6.63
N VAL A 64 -1.04 8.40 -5.31
CA VAL A 64 -1.43 7.39 -4.33
C VAL A 64 -2.95 7.21 -4.32
N ALA A 65 -3.70 8.31 -4.32
CA ALA A 65 -5.17 8.24 -4.36
C ALA A 65 -5.67 7.57 -5.65
N ARG A 66 -5.02 7.86 -6.79
CA ARG A 66 -5.32 7.22 -8.08
C ARG A 66 -5.11 5.71 -8.01
N LEU A 67 -3.95 5.26 -7.53
CA LEU A 67 -3.60 3.85 -7.41
C LEU A 67 -4.51 3.10 -6.44
N ILE A 68 -4.88 3.71 -5.30
CA ILE A 68 -5.87 3.12 -4.38
C ILE A 68 -7.22 2.93 -5.09
N GLY A 69 -7.64 3.91 -5.90
CA GLY A 69 -8.87 3.80 -6.69
C GLY A 69 -8.85 2.62 -7.67
N LEU A 70 -7.76 2.46 -8.41
CA LEU A 70 -7.59 1.37 -9.38
C LEU A 70 -7.48 0.00 -8.72
N ALA A 71 -6.91 -0.08 -7.51
CA ALA A 71 -6.78 -1.33 -6.76
C ALA A 71 -8.12 -1.96 -6.37
N SER A 72 -9.24 -1.24 -6.43
CA SER A 72 -10.58 -1.78 -6.14
C SER A 72 -10.99 -2.96 -7.04
N CYS A 73 -10.39 -3.10 -8.23
CA CYS A 73 -10.62 -4.24 -9.13
C CYS A 73 -9.74 -5.46 -8.84
N ALA A 74 -8.87 -5.41 -7.82
CA ALA A 74 -8.00 -6.50 -7.46
C ALA A 74 -8.78 -7.70 -6.91
N PRO A 75 -8.46 -8.94 -7.30
CA PRO A 75 -9.10 -10.13 -6.74
C PRO A 75 -8.83 -10.33 -5.24
N SER A 76 -7.64 -9.94 -4.78
CA SER A 76 -7.22 -10.02 -3.39
C SER A 76 -6.09 -9.03 -3.14
N ILE A 77 -6.11 -8.37 -1.97
CA ILE A 77 -5.09 -7.42 -1.55
C ILE A 77 -4.53 -7.81 -0.19
N ILE A 78 -3.21 -7.80 -0.05
CA ILE A 78 -2.51 -7.84 1.23
C ILE A 78 -1.84 -6.49 1.45
N SER A 79 -2.09 -5.85 2.60
CA SER A 79 -1.43 -4.60 2.96
C SER A 79 -0.23 -4.84 3.85
N LEU A 80 0.84 -4.10 3.61
CA LEU A 80 2.01 -4.04 4.47
C LEU A 80 1.88 -2.85 5.42
N ASP A 81 2.19 -3.08 6.69
CA ASP A 81 2.12 -2.12 7.78
C ASP A 81 0.66 -1.71 8.12
N ILE A 82 -0.03 -1.02 7.23
CA ILE A 82 -1.43 -0.59 7.36
C ILE A 82 -2.09 -0.47 5.98
N PRO A 83 -3.39 -0.77 5.81
CA PRO A 83 -4.04 -0.52 4.54
C PRO A 83 -3.96 0.95 4.16
N SER A 84 -3.50 1.23 2.95
CA SER A 84 -3.38 2.58 2.44
C SER A 84 -4.74 3.29 2.46
N GLY A 85 -4.77 4.48 3.08
CA GLY A 85 -6.00 5.25 3.30
C GLY A 85 -6.61 5.11 4.71
N VAL A 86 -6.09 4.20 5.55
CA VAL A 86 -6.43 4.14 6.98
C VAL A 86 -5.44 4.99 7.79
N ASP A 87 -5.95 5.84 8.68
CA ASP A 87 -5.11 6.58 9.61
C ASP A 87 -4.50 5.62 10.67
N PRO A 88 -3.17 5.56 10.80
CA PRO A 88 -2.51 4.60 11.68
C PRO A 88 -2.80 4.74 13.16
N ARG A 89 -3.26 5.91 13.60
CA ARG A 89 -3.45 6.21 15.02
C ARG A 89 -4.91 6.09 15.41
N THR A 90 -5.82 6.52 14.55
CA THR A 90 -7.25 6.67 14.86
C THR A 90 -8.11 5.62 14.18
N GLY A 91 -7.64 4.97 13.12
CA GLY A 91 -8.45 4.10 12.27
C GLY A 91 -9.43 4.86 11.38
N ALA A 92 -9.37 6.19 11.35
CA ALA A 92 -10.19 7.01 10.46
C ALA A 92 -9.86 6.73 8.98
N ILE A 93 -10.87 6.87 8.12
CA ILE A 93 -10.73 6.69 6.67
C ILE A 93 -11.22 7.97 5.99
N PRO A 94 -10.35 8.97 5.81
CA PRO A 94 -10.74 10.29 5.33
C PRO A 94 -11.03 10.37 3.81
N GLY A 95 -10.93 9.26 3.08
CA GLY A 95 -11.23 9.21 1.64
C GLY A 95 -11.06 7.81 1.05
N ARG A 96 -10.34 7.69 -0.07
CA ARG A 96 -10.08 6.39 -0.72
C ARG A 96 -9.28 5.48 0.20
N LEU A 97 -9.63 4.19 0.18
CA LEU A 97 -9.03 3.17 1.04
C LEU A 97 -8.72 1.88 0.26
N ILE A 98 -7.70 1.16 0.70
CA ILE A 98 -7.48 -0.25 0.37
C ILE A 98 -8.26 -1.11 1.38
N ALA A 99 -9.11 -2.00 0.86
CA ALA A 99 -9.79 -3.02 1.65
C ALA A 99 -8.99 -4.31 1.54
N ALA A 100 -8.18 -4.60 2.56
CA ALA A 100 -7.27 -5.73 2.55
C ALA A 100 -7.95 -7.01 3.02
N ALA A 101 -7.61 -8.14 2.40
CA ALA A 101 -7.94 -9.46 2.94
C ALA A 101 -7.08 -9.78 4.18
N MET A 102 -5.83 -9.28 4.20
CA MET A 102 -4.90 -9.41 5.31
C MET A 102 -3.99 -8.19 5.39
N THR A 103 -3.61 -7.80 6.60
CA THR A 103 -2.57 -6.81 6.88
C THR A 103 -1.42 -7.45 7.64
N LEU A 104 -0.20 -7.33 7.11
CA LEU A 104 1.03 -7.72 7.78
C LEU A 104 1.65 -6.48 8.44
N THR A 105 1.60 -6.40 9.76
CA THR A 105 2.15 -5.27 10.54
C THR A 105 3.50 -5.63 11.14
N MET A 106 4.43 -4.67 11.27
CA MET A 106 5.76 -4.89 11.84
C MET A 106 5.88 -4.24 13.23
N ILE A 107 6.78 -4.76 14.07
CA ILE A 107 7.08 -4.29 15.45
C ILE A 107 5.89 -4.46 16.40
N ALA A 108 4.80 -3.73 16.17
CA ALA A 108 3.56 -3.82 16.93
C ALA A 108 2.35 -3.47 16.05
N PRO A 109 1.15 -3.98 16.37
CA PRO A 109 -0.08 -3.53 15.73
C PRO A 109 -0.29 -2.03 15.94
N LYS A 110 -0.59 -1.30 14.86
CA LYS A 110 -1.01 0.10 14.96
C LYS A 110 -2.42 0.18 15.53
N SER A 111 -2.70 1.18 16.37
CA SER A 111 -4.03 1.37 16.96
C SER A 111 -5.14 1.49 15.91
N GLY A 112 -4.85 2.12 14.76
CA GLY A 112 -5.79 2.21 13.65
C GLY A 112 -6.24 0.87 13.05
N LEU A 113 -5.50 -0.22 13.27
CA LEU A 113 -5.89 -1.58 12.88
C LEU A 113 -6.92 -2.20 13.84
N ALA A 114 -7.01 -1.69 15.06
CA ALA A 114 -7.93 -2.18 16.08
C ALA A 114 -9.21 -1.33 16.18
N LEU A 115 -9.18 -0.09 15.69
CA LEU A 115 -10.28 0.87 15.78
C LEU A 115 -11.12 0.90 14.49
N SER A 116 -12.44 0.98 14.64
CA SER A 116 -13.34 1.19 13.51
C SER A 116 -13.30 2.65 13.02
N PRO A 117 -13.41 2.90 11.70
CA PRO A 117 -13.65 1.93 10.63
C PRO A 117 -12.41 1.16 10.14
N GLY A 118 -11.19 1.58 10.49
CA GLY A 118 -9.92 0.99 10.03
C GLY A 118 -9.79 -0.52 10.23
N ARG A 119 -10.27 -1.05 11.35
CA ARG A 119 -10.34 -2.50 11.62
C ARG A 119 -11.09 -3.27 10.53
N GLY A 120 -12.15 -2.69 9.97
CA GLY A 120 -12.94 -3.32 8.90
C GLY A 120 -12.19 -3.39 7.57
N ALA A 121 -11.27 -2.45 7.32
CA ALA A 121 -10.45 -2.42 6.11
C ALA A 121 -9.18 -3.30 6.22
N ALA A 122 -8.78 -3.70 7.43
CA ALA A 122 -7.52 -4.40 7.67
C ALA A 122 -7.55 -5.91 7.40
N GLY A 123 -8.74 -6.51 7.29
CA GLY A 123 -8.88 -7.97 7.15
C GLY A 123 -8.25 -8.71 8.34
N LEU A 124 -7.61 -9.85 8.07
CA LEU A 124 -6.82 -10.55 9.09
C LEU A 124 -5.54 -9.76 9.39
N VAL A 125 -5.28 -9.42 10.65
CA VAL A 125 -4.04 -8.74 11.04
C VAL A 125 -3.05 -9.75 11.60
N ARG A 126 -1.82 -9.76 11.08
CA ARG A 126 -0.70 -10.54 11.62
C ARG A 126 0.50 -9.63 11.86
N THR A 127 1.05 -9.69 13.07
CA THR A 127 2.34 -9.06 13.36
C THR A 127 3.45 -9.97 12.86
N VAL A 128 4.34 -9.43 12.04
CA VAL A 128 5.52 -10.11 11.53
C VAL A 128 6.72 -9.65 12.34
N ASP A 129 7.48 -10.62 12.85
CA ASP A 129 8.75 -10.38 13.52
C ASP A 129 9.80 -9.95 12.49
N ILE A 130 10.53 -8.89 12.82
CA ILE A 130 11.60 -8.33 11.99
C ILE A 130 12.94 -8.24 12.76
N GLY A 131 13.07 -8.97 13.87
CA GLY A 131 14.31 -9.09 14.65
C GLY A 131 14.47 -8.08 15.79
N TYR A 132 13.37 -7.64 16.39
CA TYR A 132 13.34 -6.74 17.57
C TYR A 132 12.64 -7.38 18.76
#